data_AF-A0A5K0Z876-F1
#
_entry.id   AF-A0A5K0Z876-F1
#
_cell.length_a   1.000
_cell.length_b   1.000
_cell.length_c   1.000
_cell.angle_alpha   90.00
_cell.angle_beta   90.00
_cell.angle_gamma   90.00
#
_symmetry.space_group_name_H-M   'P 1'
#
loop_
_entity.id
_entity.type
_entity.pdbx_description
1 polymer ?
#
loop_
_entity_poly.entity_id
_entity_poly.type
_entity_poly.pdbx_seq_one_letter_code
_entity_poly.pdbx_strand_id
1 'polypeptide(L)' 'GIFQPDMWGVTPSNRWDWPALREMVANNGLRNSLLVAPMPTASTSQILGNNECFEPYTSNIYSRRVL' A
#
# COMPACT_ATOMS: atom_id res chain seq x y z
N GLY A 1 5.55 -20.16 0.36
CA GLY A 1 4.40 -19.92 1.26
C GLY A 1 3.25 -19.26 0.51
N ILE A 2 2.07 -19.19 1.13
CA ILE A 2 0.87 -18.51 0.61
C ILE A 2 0.97 -17.01 0.92
N PHE A 3 0.85 -16.16 -0.09
CA PHE A 3 0.84 -14.69 0.03
C PHE A 3 -0.56 -14.13 -0.20
N GLN A 4 -0.73 -12.84 0.07
CA GLN A 4 -2.02 -12.16 -0.04
C GLN A 4 -2.73 -12.38 -1.39
N PRO A 5 -2.07 -12.27 -2.57
CA PRO A 5 -2.74 -12.51 -3.85
C PRO A 5 -3.29 -13.93 -4.00
N ASP A 6 -2.59 -14.92 -3.43
CA ASP A 6 -2.98 -16.34 -3.50
C ASP A 6 -4.27 -16.59 -2.69
N MET A 7 -4.41 -15.92 -1.53
CA MET A 7 -5.61 -15.99 -0.71
C MET A 7 -6.86 -15.44 -1.43
N TRP A 8 -6.66 -14.56 -2.41
CA TRP A 8 -7.72 -13.95 -3.21
C TRP A 8 -7.85 -14.61 -4.60
N GLY A 9 -7.07 -15.64 -4.91
CA GLY A 9 -7.06 -16.29 -6.21
C GLY A 9 -6.59 -15.38 -7.36
N VAL A 10 -5.84 -14.32 -7.06
CA VAL A 10 -5.41 -13.32 -8.04
C VAL A 10 -4.00 -13.65 -8.53
N THR A 11 -3.81 -13.69 -9.85
CA THR A 11 -2.48 -13.76 -10.47
C THR A 11 -1.88 -12.35 -10.51
N PRO A 12 -0.71 -12.11 -9.86
CA PRO A 12 -0.08 -10.80 -9.89
C PRO A 12 0.33 -10.35 -11.28
N SER A 13 0.51 -9.03 -11.47
CA SER A 13 1.11 -8.49 -12.69
C SER A 13 2.58 -8.94 -12.86
N ASN A 14 3.07 -8.90 -14.11
CA ASN A 14 4.45 -9.25 -14.48
C ASN A 14 5.51 -8.18 -14.11
N ARG A 15 5.15 -7.17 -13.31
CA ARG A 15 6.09 -6.10 -12.91
C ARG A 15 7.23 -6.61 -12.01
N TRP A 16 6.99 -7.66 -11.23
CA TRP A 16 7.92 -8.16 -10.22
C TRP A 16 8.14 -9.67 -10.33
N ASP A 17 9.34 -10.14 -9.98
CA ASP A 17 9.70 -11.56 -9.90
C ASP A 17 9.21 -12.18 -8.58
N TRP A 18 7.95 -12.60 -8.58
CA TRP A 18 7.32 -13.29 -7.44
C TRP A 18 7.96 -14.65 -7.11
N PRO A 19 8.37 -15.49 -8.08
CA PRO A 19 9.09 -16.73 -7.81
C PRO A 19 10.35 -16.53 -6.96
N ALA A 20 11.23 -15.61 -7.35
CA ALA A 20 12.48 -15.35 -6.61
C ALA A 20 12.19 -14.87 -5.18
N LEU A 21 11.21 -13.97 -5.02
CA LEU A 21 10.80 -13.49 -3.69
C LEU A 21 10.29 -14.63 -2.79
N ARG A 22 9.50 -15.57 -3.35
CA ARG A 22 8.97 -16.71 -2.59
C ARG A 22 10.06 -17.68 -2.17
N GLU A 23 11.09 -17.88 -2.98
CA GLU A 23 12.25 -18.70 -2.64
C GLU A 23 13.03 -18.08 -1.46
N MET A 24 13.31 -16.77 -1.52
CA MET A 24 13.94 -16.06 -0.41
C MET A 24 13.13 -16.15 0.88
N VAL A 25 11.82 -15.95 0.80
CA VAL A 25 10.94 -16.05 1.97
C VAL A 25 10.85 -17.49 2.50
N ALA A 26 10.95 -18.51 1.64
CA ALA A 26 10.99 -19.91 2.10
C ALA A 26 12.29 -20.22 2.86
N ASN A 27 13.43 -19.66 2.42
CA ASN A 27 14.74 -19.89 3.04
C ASN A 27 14.94 -19.10 4.35
N ASN A 28 14.47 -17.85 4.39
CA ASN A 28 14.78 -16.92 5.48
C ASN A 28 13.57 -16.58 6.37
N GLY A 29 12.36 -16.90 5.92
CA GLY A 29 11.12 -16.46 6.58
C GLY A 29 10.86 -14.95 6.43
N LEU A 30 9.88 -14.46 7.19
CA LEU A 30 9.56 -13.03 7.32
C LEU A 30 9.65 -12.61 8.78
N ARG A 31 10.07 -11.37 9.02
CA ARG A 31 10.14 -10.83 10.39
C ARG A 31 8.78 -10.41 10.94
N ASN A 32 7.91 -9.91 10.06
CA ASN A 32 6.61 -9.34 10.41
C ASN A 32 5.48 -10.23 9.91
N SER A 33 4.41 -10.34 10.70
CA SER A 33 3.21 -11.11 10.32
C SER A 33 2.36 -10.40 9.27
N LEU A 34 2.28 -9.07 9.32
CA LEU A 34 1.54 -8.21 8.40
C LEU A 34 2.39 -6.98 8.05
N LEU A 35 2.24 -6.46 6.82
CA LEU A 35 3.11 -5.40 6.29
C LEU A 35 2.38 -4.17 5.74
N VAL A 36 1.19 -4.33 5.15
CA VAL A 36 0.52 -3.25 4.39
C VAL A 36 -0.86 -2.98 4.95
N ALA A 37 -1.11 -1.72 5.34
CA ALA A 37 -2.41 -1.22 5.78
C ALA A 37 -2.51 0.28 5.44
N PRO A 38 -3.11 0.65 4.30
CA PRO A 38 -3.36 2.06 3.97
C PRO A 38 -4.24 2.72 5.03
N MET A 39 -3.77 3.84 5.60
CA MET A 39 -4.46 4.59 6.63
C MET A 39 -4.90 5.98 6.11
N PRO A 40 -5.86 6.65 6.77
CA PRO A 40 -6.13 8.07 6.52
C PRO A 40 -4.86 8.90 6.75
N THR A 41 -4.51 9.74 5.78
CA THR A 41 -3.27 10.53 5.82
C THR A 41 -3.53 12.03 6.02
N ALA A 42 -4.70 12.42 6.51
CA ALA A 42 -5.17 13.81 6.63
C ALA A 42 -4.08 14.86 6.95
N SER A 43 -3.31 14.67 8.02
CA SER A 43 -2.27 15.64 8.42
C SER A 43 -0.99 15.53 7.59
N THR A 44 -0.54 14.31 7.27
CA THR A 44 0.73 14.08 6.58
C THR A 44 0.64 14.38 5.08
N SER A 45 -0.46 14.04 4.41
CA SER A 45 -0.70 14.42 3.01
C SER A 45 -0.82 15.93 2.88
N GLN A 46 -1.42 16.59 3.87
CA GLN A 46 -1.53 18.03 3.93
C GLN A 46 -0.18 18.74 4.12
N ILE A 47 0.75 18.18 4.89
CA ILE A 47 2.13 18.71 5.00
C ILE A 47 2.87 18.55 3.66
N LEU A 48 2.68 17.42 2.97
CA LEU A 48 3.37 17.13 1.71
C LEU A 48 2.68 17.69 0.46
N GLY A 49 1.51 18.33 0.60
CA GLY A 49 0.73 18.85 -0.53
C GLY A 49 0.11 17.76 -1.43
N ASN A 50 -0.10 16.56 -0.91
CA ASN A 50 -0.74 15.44 -1.60
C ASN A 50 -2.24 15.37 -1.30
N ASN A 51 -3.00 14.67 -2.14
CA ASN A 51 -4.37 14.27 -1.79
C ASN A 51 -4.36 13.22 -0.67
N GLU A 52 -5.50 13.05 0.00
CA GLU A 52 -5.64 12.06 1.06
C GLU A 52 -5.57 10.62 0.54
N CYS A 53 -4.63 9.84 1.07
CA CYS A 53 -4.48 8.41 0.85
C CYS A 53 -4.62 7.99 -0.62
N PHE A 54 -5.46 6.98 -0.88
CA PHE A 54 -5.83 6.50 -2.23
C PHE A 54 -7.15 7.13 -2.73
N GLU A 55 -7.66 8.15 -2.04
CA GLU A 55 -8.94 8.75 -2.38
C GLU A 55 -8.80 9.65 -3.63
N PRO A 56 -9.83 9.71 -4.49
CA PRO A 56 -9.87 10.70 -5.56
C PRO A 56 -10.03 12.12 -4.98
N TYR A 57 -9.63 13.13 -5.75
CA TYR A 57 -9.90 14.52 -5.37
C TYR A 57 -11.40 14.75 -5.24
N THR A 58 -11.84 15.17 -4.06
CA THR A 58 -13.26 15.43 -3.79
C THR A 58 -13.73 16.75 -4.43
N SER A 59 -12.83 17.71 -4.57
CA SER A 59 -13.06 18.99 -5.24
C SER A 59 -11.77 19.51 -5.87
N ASN A 60 -11.89 20.22 -7.00
CA ASN A 60 -10.77 20.93 -7.64
C ASN A 60 -10.36 22.20 -6.87
N ILE A 61 -11.27 22.76 -6.05
CA ILE A 61 -11.02 23.92 -5.20
C ILE A 61 -11.50 23.59 -3.79
N TYR A 62 -10.60 23.69 -2.82
CA TYR A 62 -10.93 23.51 -1.41
C TYR A 62 -10.42 24.71 -0.61
N SER A 63 -11.23 25.22 0.30
CA SER A 63 -10.81 26.27 1.23
C SER A 63 -10.34 25.61 2.52
N ARG A 64 -9.06 25.80 2.84
CA ARG A 64 -8.49 25.32 4.10
C ARG A 64 -8.47 26.46 5.11
N ARG A 65 -9.14 26.28 6.25
CA ARG A 65 -8.98 27.15 7.41
C ARG A 65 -7.75 26.73 8.20
N VAL A 66 -6.88 27.69 8.51
CA VAL A 66 -5.84 27.54 9.54
C VAL A 66 -6.39 28.06 10.88
N LEU A 67 -5.87 27.53 11.99
CA LEU A 67 -6.10 28.09 13.33
C LEU A 67 -5.18 29.29 13.57
#